data_AF-A0A963KJ10-F1
#
_entry.id   AF-A0A963KJ10-F1
#
_cell.length_a   1.000
_cell.length_b   1.000
_cell.length_c   1.000
_cell.angle_alpha   90.00
_cell.angle_beta   90.00
_cell.angle_gamma   90.00
#
_symmetry.space_group_name_H-M   'P 1'
#
loop_
_entity.id
_entity.type
_entity.pdbx_description
1 polymer ?
#
loop_
_entity_poly.entity_id
_entity_poly.type
_entity_poly.pdbx_seq_one_letter_code
_entity_poly.pdbx_strand_id
1 'polypeptide(L)'
;MKHTFSMSLGAVMMTSLLVGCITHTKEPDLALDKHSAAGIFHVTLLPPERAPAINQMHSWQLRLQDASGAPVTGARFLVDGGMPQHGHGLPT
;
A
#
# COMPACT_ATOMS: atom_id res chain seq x y z
N MET A 1 -46.72 -35.22 11.50
CA MET A 1 -46.86 -35.25 12.97
C MET A 1 -46.15 -34.04 13.55
N LYS A 2 -46.86 -33.30 14.41
CA LYS A 2 -46.40 -32.08 15.07
C LYS A 2 -45.68 -32.48 16.36
N HIS A 3 -44.45 -32.02 16.58
CA HIS A 3 -43.86 -31.98 17.92
C HIS A 3 -43.34 -30.58 18.18
N THR A 4 -43.96 -29.96 19.17
CA THR A 4 -43.66 -28.68 19.80
C THR A 4 -42.89 -28.95 21.10
N PHE A 5 -42.03 -28.01 21.52
CA PHE A 5 -41.31 -27.79 22.80
C PHE A 5 -39.80 -27.66 22.56
N SER A 6 -39.01 -26.83 23.24
CA SER A 6 -39.22 -25.75 24.21
C SER A 6 -37.89 -25.00 24.36
N MET A 7 -38.00 -23.74 24.75
CA MET A 7 -36.95 -22.79 25.10
C MET A 7 -35.96 -23.34 26.14
N SER A 8 -34.67 -23.11 25.91
CA SER A 8 -33.67 -23.03 26.98
C SER A 8 -32.69 -21.90 26.69
N LEU A 9 -32.83 -20.85 27.50
CA LEU A 9 -31.92 -19.72 27.65
C LEU A 9 -30.61 -20.24 28.27
N GLY A 10 -29.54 -20.26 27.48
CA GLY A 10 -28.19 -20.58 27.94
C GLY A 10 -27.26 -19.43 27.60
N ALA A 11 -27.06 -18.52 28.56
CA ALA A 11 -25.99 -17.53 28.54
C ALA A 11 -24.61 -18.21 28.62
N VAL A 12 -23.55 -17.40 28.48
CA VAL A 12 -22.10 -17.69 28.61
C VAL A 12 -21.46 -17.83 27.21
N MET A 13 -20.49 -17.03 26.76
CA MET A 13 -19.53 -16.18 27.47
C MET A 13 -19.19 -14.99 26.56
N MET A 14 -19.17 -13.80 27.16
CA MET A 14 -18.58 -12.58 26.60
C MET A 14 -17.13 -12.86 26.20
N THR A 15 -16.86 -13.03 24.90
CA THR A 15 -15.47 -13.11 24.42
C THR A 15 -14.87 -11.72 24.53
N SER A 16 -13.99 -11.58 25.53
CA SER A 16 -13.34 -10.36 25.96
C SER A 16 -12.80 -9.54 24.79
N LEU A 17 -13.30 -8.31 24.66
CA LEU A 17 -12.72 -7.26 23.84
C LEU A 17 -11.31 -6.96 24.36
N LEU A 18 -10.30 -7.54 23.71
CA LEU A 18 -8.96 -6.98 23.68
C LEU A 18 -8.74 -6.35 22.31
N VAL A 19 -9.55 -5.33 22.00
CA VAL A 19 -9.19 -4.35 20.98
C VAL A 19 -8.17 -3.42 21.63
N GLY A 20 -6.97 -3.95 21.86
CA GLY A 20 -5.80 -3.09 21.98
C GLY A 20 -5.71 -2.28 20.69
N CYS A 21 -5.39 -1.00 20.78
CA CYS A 21 -5.29 -0.09 19.64
C CYS A 21 -4.20 -0.57 18.68
N ILE A 22 -4.50 -1.55 17.84
CA ILE A 22 -3.71 -1.84 16.65
C ILE A 22 -4.00 -0.66 15.74
N THR A 23 -3.13 0.34 15.75
CA THR A 23 -3.03 1.28 14.65
C THR A 23 -2.63 0.44 13.45
N HIS A 24 -3.62 -0.12 12.76
CA HIS A 24 -3.41 -0.78 11.48
C HIS A 24 -2.99 0.34 10.52
N THR A 25 -1.68 0.60 10.46
CA THR A 25 -1.13 1.49 9.47
C THR A 25 -1.52 0.92 8.13
N LYS A 26 -2.18 1.74 7.31
CA LYS A 26 -2.58 1.34 5.95
C LYS A 26 -1.40 0.67 5.27
N GLU A 27 -1.59 -0.55 4.77
CA GLU A 27 -0.53 -1.26 4.05
C GLU A 27 0.04 -0.34 2.96
N PRO A 28 1.38 -0.25 2.84
CA PRO A 28 1.98 0.58 1.83
C PRO A 28 1.59 0.06 0.46
N ASP A 29 1.19 0.99 -0.40
CA ASP A 29 0.87 0.68 -1.79
C ASP A 29 2.19 0.47 -2.56
N LEU A 30 2.52 -0.78 -2.83
CA LEU A 30 3.77 -1.20 -3.48
C LEU A 30 3.67 -1.21 -5.02
N ALA A 31 2.58 -0.73 -5.60
CA ALA A 31 2.44 -0.72 -7.05
C ALA A 31 3.47 0.23 -7.69
N LEU A 32 4.22 -0.29 -8.65
CA LEU A 32 5.23 0.44 -9.42
C LEU A 32 4.62 1.24 -10.58
N ASP A 33 3.30 1.16 -10.74
CA ASP A 33 2.54 1.73 -11.84
C ASP A 33 1.36 2.50 -11.27
N LYS A 34 1.26 3.80 -11.58
CA LYS A 34 0.23 4.68 -11.03
C LYS A 34 -0.24 5.75 -12.01
N HIS A 35 -1.55 5.95 -12.03
CA HIS A 35 -2.16 7.15 -12.60
C HIS A 35 -2.21 8.26 -11.57
N SER A 36 -2.08 9.51 -12.03
CA SER A 36 -2.40 10.67 -11.19
C SER A 36 -3.90 10.68 -10.86
N ALA A 37 -4.28 11.33 -9.76
CA ALA A 37 -5.68 11.37 -9.32
C ALA A 37 -6.63 11.93 -10.39
N ALA A 38 -6.15 12.84 -11.24
CA ALA A 38 -6.91 13.41 -12.35
C ALA A 38 -6.87 12.54 -13.63
N GLY A 39 -6.12 11.44 -13.65
CA GLY A 39 -5.96 10.55 -14.81
C GLY A 39 -5.12 11.14 -15.95
N ILE A 40 -4.48 12.31 -15.75
CA ILE A 40 -3.75 13.04 -16.81
C ILE A 40 -2.35 12.46 -17.02
N PHE A 41 -1.76 11.88 -15.97
CA PHE A 41 -0.40 11.35 -16.01
C PHE A 41 -0.39 9.90 -15.59
N HIS A 42 0.55 9.17 -16.16
CA HIS A 42 0.85 7.80 -15.83
C HIS A 42 2.35 7.66 -15.58
N VAL A 43 2.70 7.18 -14.39
CA VAL A 43 4.09 6.97 -13.96
C VAL A 43 4.32 5.49 -13.72
N THR A 44 5.37 4.96 -14.34
CA THR A 44 5.84 3.59 -14.11
C THR A 44 7.31 3.60 -13.69
N LEU A 45 7.62 2.94 -12.57
CA LEU A 45 8.97 2.60 -12.14
C LEU A 45 9.36 1.26 -12.77
N LEU A 46 10.38 1.26 -13.62
CA LEU A 46 10.88 0.05 -14.26
C LEU A 46 11.86 -0.65 -13.30
N PRO A 47 11.55 -1.88 -12.84
CA PRO A 47 12.44 -2.60 -11.95
C PRO A 47 13.75 -2.96 -12.64
N PRO A 48 14.88 -2.96 -11.92
CA PRO A 48 16.15 -3.42 -12.45
C PRO A 48 16.09 -4.93 -12.76
N GLU A 49 16.88 -5.39 -13.72
CA GLU A 49 16.95 -6.81 -14.11
C GLU A 49 17.40 -7.73 -12.96
N ARG A 50 18.12 -7.17 -12.00
CA ARG A 50 18.62 -7.89 -10.82
C ARG A 50 18.04 -7.28 -9.56
N ALA A 51 17.78 -8.14 -8.58
CA ALA A 51 17.36 -7.70 -7.26
C ALA A 51 18.37 -6.68 -6.70
N PRO A 52 17.89 -5.58 -6.07
CA PRO A 52 18.77 -4.59 -5.45
C PRO A 52 19.68 -5.23 -4.39
N ALA A 53 20.99 -5.09 -4.56
CA ALA A 53 21.98 -5.59 -3.60
C ALA A 53 22.01 -4.76 -2.31
N ILE A 54 22.11 -5.41 -1.16
CA ILE A 54 22.17 -4.71 0.12
C ILE A 54 23.44 -3.83 0.20
N ASN A 55 23.31 -2.64 0.80
CA ASN A 55 24.39 -1.66 1.02
C ASN A 55 25.07 -1.18 -0.27
N GLN A 56 24.32 -1.07 -1.36
CA GLN A 56 24.80 -0.50 -2.63
C GLN A 56 23.85 0.57 -3.14
N MET A 57 24.38 1.50 -3.93
CA MET A 57 23.54 2.47 -4.64
C MET A 57 22.76 1.77 -5.75
N HIS A 58 21.49 2.14 -5.90
CA HIS A 58 20.59 1.58 -6.90
C HIS A 58 20.15 2.64 -7.90
N SER A 59 19.97 2.20 -9.14
CA SER A 59 19.43 3.01 -10.22
C SER A 59 18.10 2.44 -10.67
N TRP A 60 17.12 3.33 -10.82
CA TRP A 60 15.79 3.01 -11.33
C TRP A 60 15.49 3.87 -12.54
N GLN A 61 14.75 3.31 -13.50
CA GLN A 61 14.24 4.09 -14.62
C GLN A 61 12.78 4.41 -14.38
N LEU A 62 12.39 5.65 -14.66
CA LEU A 62 11.02 6.11 -14.56
C LEU A 62 10.50 6.44 -15.95
N ARG A 63 9.29 5.98 -16.26
CA ARG A 63 8.55 6.35 -17.45
C ARG A 63 7.38 7.24 -17.05
N LEU A 64 7.28 8.41 -17.68
CA LEU A 64 6.17 9.35 -17.50
C LEU A 64 5.47 9.56 -18.84
N GLN A 65 4.17 9.28 -18.85
CA GLN A 65 3.31 9.43 -20.01
C GLN A 65 2.08 10.28 -19.66
N ASP A 66 1.50 10.94 -20.66
CA ASP A 66 0.19 11.57 -20.53
C ASP A 66 -0.96 10.54 -20.72
N ALA A 67 -2.20 11.00 -20.62
CA ALA A 67 -3.40 10.17 -20.78
C ALA A 67 -3.53 9.50 -22.15
N SER A 68 -2.82 10.00 -23.18
CA SER A 68 -2.77 9.39 -24.52
C SER A 68 -1.65 8.35 -24.67
N GLY A 69 -0.79 8.22 -23.65
CA GLY A 69 0.40 7.37 -23.69
C GLY A 69 1.62 8.06 -24.30
N ALA A 70 1.56 9.35 -24.63
CA ALA A 70 2.70 10.07 -25.17
C ALA A 70 3.72 10.42 -24.06
N PRO A 71 5.04 10.38 -24.33
CA PRO A 71 6.04 10.78 -23.34
C PRO A 71 5.90 12.25 -22.94
N VAL A 72 5.97 12.54 -21.64
CA VAL A 72 6.01 13.91 -21.13
C VAL A 72 7.46 14.38 -21.05
N THR A 73 7.75 15.55 -21.63
CA THR A 73 9.10 16.16 -21.61
C THR A 73 9.14 17.38 -20.69
N GLY A 74 10.33 17.73 -20.19
CA GLY A 74 10.50 18.93 -19.34
C GLY A 74 9.92 18.82 -17.92
N ALA A 75 9.52 17.62 -17.48
CA ALA A 75 9.03 17.38 -16.13
C ALA A 75 10.13 17.57 -15.08
N ARG A 76 9.74 18.09 -13.91
CA ARG A 76 10.58 18.11 -12.71
C ARG A 76 10.16 16.98 -11.80
N PHE A 77 11.13 16.19 -11.34
CA PHE A 77 10.90 15.08 -10.42
C PHE A 77 11.39 15.46 -9.03
N LEU A 78 10.51 15.26 -8.04
CA LEU A 78 10.86 15.30 -6.63
C LEU A 78 10.74 13.87 -6.11
N VAL A 79 11.76 13.41 -5.40
CA VAL A 79 11.80 12.07 -4.80
C VAL A 79 11.87 12.24 -3.30
N ASP A 80 10.96 11.58 -2.61
CA ASP A 80 10.91 11.47 -1.16
C ASP A 80 10.86 9.98 -0.76
N GLY A 81 11.08 9.67 0.51
CA GLY A 81 11.06 8.29 0.97
C GLY A 81 10.94 8.13 2.48
N GLY A 82 11.07 6.88 2.92
CA GLY A 82 11.08 6.51 4.33
C GLY A 82 10.63 5.08 4.54
N MET A 83 10.34 4.72 5.78
CA MET A 83 9.79 3.41 6.15
C MET A 83 8.45 3.61 6.86
N PRO A 84 7.33 3.75 6.12
CA PRO A 84 6.03 4.12 6.69
C PRO A 84 5.56 3.21 7.83
N GLN A 85 5.87 1.91 7.75
CA GLN A 85 5.51 0.93 8.79
C GLN A 85 6.36 1.05 10.06
N HIS A 86 7.50 1.74 10.00
CA HIS A 86 8.46 1.86 11.11
C HIS A 86 8.43 3.27 11.75
N GLY A 87 7.51 4.15 11.33
CA GLY A 87 7.30 5.46 11.95
C GLY A 87 8.43 6.48 11.75
N HIS A 88 9.41 6.18 10.88
CA HIS A 88 10.57 7.03 10.63
C HIS A 88 10.82 7.22 9.13
N GLY A 89 11.33 8.39 8.75
CA GLY A 89 11.66 8.77 7.37
C GLY A 89 12.95 8.12 6.86
N LEU A 90 13.49 8.62 5.74
CA LEU A 90 14.82 8.19 5.28
C LEU A 90 15.89 8.51 6.35
N PRO A 91 16.92 7.66 6.53
CA PRO A 91 18.05 8.03 7.36
C PRO A 91 18.66 9.33 6.82
N THR A 92 18.72 10.35 7.69
CA THR A 92 19.50 11.57 7.47
C THR A 92 20.98 11.30 7.60
#